data_AF-A0A1I7V6E1-F1
#
_entry.id   AF-A0A1I7V6E1-F1
#
_cell.length_a   1.000
_cell.length_b   1.000
_cell.length_c   1.000
_cell.angle_alpha   90.00
_cell.angle_beta   90.00
_cell.angle_gamma   90.00
#
_symmetry.space_group_name_H-M   'P 1'
#
loop_
_entity.id
_entity.type
_entity.pdbx_description
1 polymer ?
#
loop_
_entity_poly.entity_id
_entity_poly.type
_entity_poly.pdbx_seq_one_letter_code
_entity_poly.pdbx_strand_id
1 'polypeptide(L)'
;MSTSNPVDLWKHSLLNSKVPSAGSDVSTTSLFLTSPVISSFSGDANYLRKIFKAWPIDMEKKAVFWPAHATFIACGTAGIVIGIRVNSHTFLGNANYSYAESLRKCPKLTWLIALYSSALFYFGVNENTVSRYLYSHGDLCNTCLVLGNILTALLSGICFPMLSSPYLTAAAAILQGDDNAIPKLRKTNTWLSYIFRWKVGVNACRRILLPMTLGLSAVSGASMYIRLWGRQRIMDTLSVEPEFVAEVDEG
;
A
#
# COMPACT_ATOMS: atom_id res chain seq x y z
N MET A 1 46.19 -49.70 6.67
CA MET A 1 45.33 -48.77 7.44
C MET A 1 43.88 -49.15 7.16
N SER A 2 43.24 -49.83 8.11
CA SER A 2 41.93 -50.45 7.93
C SER A 2 40.82 -49.45 8.29
N THR A 3 39.96 -49.15 7.34
CA THR A 3 38.74 -48.34 7.51
C THR A 3 37.80 -49.05 8.49
N SER A 4 37.60 -48.46 9.66
CA SER A 4 36.63 -48.93 10.66
C SER A 4 35.21 -48.80 10.11
N ASN A 5 34.48 -49.92 10.12
CA ASN A 5 33.12 -50.06 9.62
C ASN A 5 32.16 -49.22 10.49
N PRO A 6 31.30 -48.35 9.91
CA PRO A 6 30.42 -47.45 10.66
C PRO A 6 29.43 -48.16 11.61
N VAL A 7 29.19 -49.45 11.41
CA VAL A 7 28.30 -50.26 12.26
C VAL A 7 28.92 -50.54 13.65
N ASP A 8 30.24 -50.59 13.75
CA ASP A 8 30.93 -50.89 15.02
C ASP A 8 30.94 -49.69 15.97
N LEU A 9 30.96 -48.46 15.42
CA LEU A 9 30.81 -47.22 16.20
C LEU A 9 29.42 -47.12 16.84
N TRP A 10 28.38 -47.60 16.14
CA TRP A 10 27.00 -47.55 16.64
C TRP A 10 26.77 -48.54 17.79
N LYS A 11 27.37 -49.74 17.72
CA LYS A 11 27.29 -50.74 18.79
C LYS A 11 27.97 -50.29 20.09
N HIS A 12 29.09 -49.56 20.00
CA HIS A 12 29.76 -49.01 21.18
C HIS A 12 28.95 -47.92 21.88
N SER A 13 28.16 -47.14 21.12
CA SER A 13 27.27 -46.11 21.70
C SER A 13 26.11 -46.70 22.52
N LEU A 14 25.64 -47.90 22.17
CA LEU A 14 24.48 -48.54 22.82
C LEU A 14 24.82 -49.23 24.14
N LEU A 15 26.10 -49.58 24.37
CA LEU A 15 26.52 -50.37 25.53
C LEU A 15 26.78 -49.54 26.80
N ASN A 16 26.85 -48.21 26.70
CA ASN A 16 27.18 -47.32 27.83
C ASN A 16 25.97 -46.72 28.56
N SER A 17 24.72 -47.13 28.27
CA SER A 17 23.52 -46.51 28.86
C SER A 17 22.91 -47.24 30.07
N LYS A 18 23.68 -47.54 31.12
CA LYS A 18 23.12 -47.99 32.42
C LYS A 18 23.79 -47.28 33.63
N VAL A 19 23.27 -46.08 33.98
CA VAL A 19 22.82 -45.53 35.31
C VAL A 19 23.78 -45.61 36.55
N PRO A 20 23.80 -44.71 37.58
CA PRO A 20 22.91 -43.57 37.94
C PRO A 20 23.54 -42.20 38.39
N SER A 21 22.70 -41.14 38.34
CA SER A 21 22.46 -40.06 39.33
C SER A 21 23.63 -39.35 40.04
N ALA A 22 23.86 -38.07 39.70
CA ALA A 22 23.82 -36.93 40.65
C ALA A 22 24.19 -35.60 39.96
N GLY A 23 23.30 -34.59 40.06
CA GLY A 23 23.65 -33.17 40.15
C GLY A 23 24.06 -32.41 38.87
N SER A 24 23.42 -31.24 38.70
CA SER A 24 23.76 -30.08 37.84
C SER A 24 23.57 -30.18 36.31
N ASP A 25 22.58 -29.39 35.84
CA ASP A 25 22.64 -28.46 34.71
C ASP A 25 23.52 -28.82 33.52
N VAL A 26 22.94 -29.42 32.48
CA VAL A 26 23.03 -28.99 31.06
C VAL A 26 21.89 -29.73 30.32
N SER A 27 20.92 -28.99 29.81
CA SER A 27 19.84 -29.51 28.96
C SER A 27 20.42 -29.97 27.62
N THR A 28 20.56 -31.28 27.44
CA THR A 28 20.78 -31.94 26.15
C THR A 28 19.49 -31.95 25.35
N THR A 29 19.29 -30.93 24.51
CA THR A 29 18.26 -30.96 23.46
C THR A 29 18.80 -31.70 22.25
N SER A 30 18.06 -32.70 21.79
CA SER A 30 18.40 -33.60 20.68
C SER A 30 18.66 -32.88 19.35
N LEU A 31 19.77 -33.23 18.70
CA LEU A 31 20.20 -32.82 17.34
C LEU A 31 19.27 -33.23 16.18
N PHE A 32 18.11 -33.83 16.47
CA PHE A 32 17.07 -34.17 15.48
C PHE A 32 15.84 -33.23 15.54
N LEU A 33 15.93 -32.14 16.33
CA LEU A 33 14.91 -31.09 16.40
C LEU A 33 15.32 -29.78 15.69
N THR A 34 16.48 -29.74 15.02
CA THR A 34 16.86 -28.65 14.11
C THR A 34 16.40 -28.94 12.68
N SER A 35 15.12 -29.27 12.52
CA SER A 35 14.45 -28.70 11.36
C SER A 35 14.27 -27.24 11.71
N PRO A 36 14.66 -26.26 10.88
CA PRO A 36 14.12 -24.92 11.01
C PRO A 36 12.66 -25.02 10.59
N VAL A 37 11.84 -25.68 11.42
CA VAL A 37 10.46 -25.31 11.57
C VAL A 37 10.57 -23.89 12.11
N ILE A 38 10.54 -22.96 11.15
CA ILE A 38 10.27 -21.54 11.22
C ILE A 38 8.91 -21.40 11.95
N SER A 39 8.87 -21.80 13.22
CA SER A 39 7.71 -21.77 14.08
C SER A 39 7.66 -20.39 14.72
N SER A 40 6.64 -19.63 14.33
CA SER A 40 6.31 -18.25 14.76
C SER A 40 6.93 -17.10 13.95
N PHE A 41 6.88 -17.20 12.63
CA PHE A 41 7.10 -16.02 11.77
C PHE A 41 5.89 -15.08 11.66
N SER A 42 4.87 -15.18 12.52
CA SER A 42 3.71 -14.29 12.53
C SER A 42 4.02 -12.83 12.93
N GLY A 43 5.28 -12.48 13.18
CA GLY A 43 5.68 -11.22 13.81
C GLY A 43 6.26 -10.14 12.91
N ASP A 44 7.08 -10.45 11.90
CA ASP A 44 7.99 -9.41 11.37
C ASP A 44 7.78 -9.09 9.89
N ALA A 45 6.78 -8.26 9.60
CA ALA A 45 6.56 -7.69 8.27
C ALA A 45 7.79 -6.96 7.72
N ASN A 46 8.69 -6.50 8.60
CA ASN A 46 9.96 -5.88 8.18
C ASN A 46 10.96 -6.91 7.67
N TYR A 47 10.97 -8.13 8.23
CA TYR A 47 11.83 -9.21 7.79
C TYR A 47 11.46 -9.68 6.37
N LEU A 48 10.19 -10.01 6.12
CA LEU A 48 9.73 -10.36 4.77
C LEU A 48 9.97 -9.25 3.75
N ARG A 49 9.82 -7.99 4.18
CA ARG A 49 10.12 -6.85 3.32
C ARG A 49 11.61 -6.74 2.99
N LYS A 50 12.52 -7.12 3.90
CA LYS A 50 13.96 -7.19 3.62
C LYS A 50 14.27 -8.29 2.61
N ILE A 51 13.74 -9.50 2.79
CA ILE A 51 13.89 -10.61 1.83
C ILE A 51 13.42 -10.17 0.44
N PHE A 52 12.22 -9.60 0.35
CA PHE A 52 11.67 -9.21 -0.96
C PHE A 52 12.49 -8.10 -1.63
N LYS A 53 13.18 -7.25 -0.87
CA LYS A 53 14.09 -6.23 -1.41
C LYS A 53 15.41 -6.83 -1.90
N ALA A 54 15.95 -7.79 -1.17
CA ALA A 54 17.17 -8.52 -1.51
C ALA A 54 16.93 -9.63 -2.56
N TRP A 55 15.68 -9.86 -2.96
CA TRP A 55 15.31 -10.92 -3.88
C TRP A 55 16.08 -10.85 -5.20
N PRO A 56 16.74 -11.95 -5.64
CA PRO A 56 17.64 -11.96 -6.79
C PRO A 56 16.89 -11.93 -8.14
N ILE A 57 15.63 -12.40 -8.18
CA ILE A 57 14.83 -12.39 -9.42
C ILE A 57 14.17 -11.02 -9.60
N ASP A 58 14.76 -10.18 -10.44
CA ASP A 58 14.32 -8.81 -10.71
C ASP A 58 12.85 -8.68 -11.11
N MET A 59 12.32 -9.66 -11.86
CA MET A 59 10.93 -9.63 -12.35
C MET A 59 9.92 -9.78 -11.20
N GLU A 60 10.17 -10.70 -10.28
CA GLU A 60 9.30 -10.96 -9.13
C GLU A 60 9.40 -9.80 -8.12
N LYS A 61 10.62 -9.32 -7.88
CA LYS A 61 10.88 -8.12 -7.08
C LYS A 61 10.13 -6.90 -7.65
N LYS A 62 10.25 -6.63 -8.95
CA LYS A 62 9.53 -5.52 -9.60
C LYS A 62 8.02 -5.71 -9.49
N ALA A 63 7.50 -6.92 -9.68
CA ALA A 63 6.08 -7.22 -9.57
C ALA A 63 5.50 -6.89 -8.17
N VAL A 64 6.28 -7.02 -7.09
CA VAL A 64 5.81 -6.68 -5.73
C VAL A 64 5.81 -5.18 -5.44
N PHE A 65 6.81 -4.43 -5.91
CA PHE A 65 6.99 -3.02 -5.54
C PHE A 65 6.48 -2.00 -6.58
N TRP A 66 6.65 -2.26 -7.87
CA TRP A 66 6.30 -1.29 -8.93
C TRP A 66 4.81 -1.00 -9.05
N PRO A 67 3.90 -1.99 -8.99
CA PRO A 67 2.48 -1.73 -9.20
C PRO A 67 1.89 -0.78 -8.14
N ALA A 68 2.44 -0.74 -6.92
CA ALA A 68 2.02 0.21 -5.90
C ALA A 68 2.26 1.67 -6.34
N HIS A 69 3.36 1.93 -7.04
CA HIS A 69 3.68 3.25 -7.60
C HIS A 69 2.71 3.61 -8.73
N ALA A 70 2.32 2.64 -9.56
CA ALA A 70 1.32 2.87 -10.61
C ALA A 70 -0.03 3.32 -10.02
N THR A 71 -0.49 2.68 -8.94
CA THR A 71 -1.71 3.08 -8.23
C THR A 71 -1.56 4.46 -7.57
N PHE A 72 -0.41 4.74 -6.97
CA PHE A 72 -0.10 6.07 -6.39
C PHE A 72 -0.17 7.18 -7.45
N ILE A 73 0.43 6.98 -8.62
CA ILE A 73 0.38 7.94 -9.73
C ILE A 73 -1.06 8.09 -10.25
N ALA A 74 -1.81 6.98 -10.36
CA ALA A 74 -3.20 7.02 -10.76
C ALA A 74 -4.09 7.80 -9.76
N CYS A 75 -3.88 7.61 -8.46
CA CYS A 75 -4.57 8.38 -7.41
C CYS A 75 -4.22 9.87 -7.48
N GLY A 76 -2.93 10.21 -7.64
CA GLY A 76 -2.48 11.59 -7.77
C GLY A 76 -3.06 12.29 -9.01
N THR A 77 -3.04 11.62 -10.17
CA THR A 77 -3.64 12.16 -11.41
C THR A 77 -5.15 12.32 -11.29
N ALA A 78 -5.87 11.37 -10.69
CA ALA A 78 -7.30 11.52 -10.40
C ALA A 78 -7.57 12.71 -9.47
N GLY A 79 -6.77 12.89 -8.42
CA GLY A 79 -6.85 14.03 -7.51
C GLY A 79 -6.62 15.37 -8.20
N ILE A 80 -5.66 15.46 -9.13
CA ILE A 80 -5.45 16.66 -9.95
C ILE A 80 -6.69 16.97 -10.79
N VAL A 81 -7.24 15.97 -11.50
CA VAL A 81 -8.38 16.20 -12.39
C VAL A 81 -9.60 16.65 -11.61
N ILE A 82 -9.88 16.03 -10.46
CA ILE A 82 -10.94 16.46 -9.54
C ILE A 82 -10.67 17.89 -9.04
N GLY A 83 -9.46 18.16 -8.57
CA GLY A 83 -9.06 19.49 -8.09
C GLY A 83 -9.31 20.57 -9.14
N ILE A 84 -8.91 20.34 -10.39
CA ILE A 84 -9.09 21.29 -11.50
C ILE A 84 -10.57 21.49 -11.82
N ARG A 85 -11.39 20.44 -11.83
CA ARG A 85 -12.84 20.58 -12.09
C ARG A 85 -13.56 21.33 -10.99
N VAL A 86 -13.21 21.07 -9.73
CA VAL A 86 -13.77 21.81 -8.60
C VAL A 86 -13.37 23.28 -8.70
N ASN A 87 -12.09 23.55 -9.02
CA ASN A 87 -11.54 24.89 -9.20
C ASN A 87 -12.23 25.65 -10.35
N SER A 88 -12.45 25.00 -11.50
CA SER A 88 -13.14 25.62 -12.64
C SER A 88 -14.60 25.90 -12.33
N HIS A 89 -15.26 25.02 -11.57
CA HIS A 89 -16.63 25.25 -11.12
C HIS A 89 -16.74 26.42 -10.14
N THR A 90 -15.77 26.60 -9.22
CA THR A 90 -15.79 27.72 -8.26
C THR A 90 -15.38 29.06 -8.88
N PHE A 91 -14.25 29.12 -9.60
CA PHE A 91 -13.72 30.40 -10.12
C PHE A 91 -14.32 30.82 -11.46
N LEU A 92 -14.64 29.86 -12.35
CA LEU A 92 -15.15 30.16 -13.70
C LEU A 92 -16.66 29.93 -13.83
N GLY A 93 -17.32 29.48 -12.76
CA GLY A 93 -18.77 29.18 -12.75
C GLY A 93 -19.19 28.03 -13.66
N ASN A 94 -18.25 27.31 -14.28
CA ASN A 94 -18.54 26.22 -15.21
C ASN A 94 -17.54 25.06 -15.06
N ALA A 95 -18.06 23.87 -14.73
CA ALA A 95 -17.28 22.64 -14.59
C ALA A 95 -16.83 22.01 -15.93
N ASN A 96 -17.33 22.50 -17.07
CA ASN A 96 -17.04 21.95 -18.39
C ASN A 96 -16.01 22.76 -19.18
N TYR A 97 -15.31 23.71 -18.56
CA TYR A 97 -14.19 24.36 -19.21
C TYR A 97 -13.14 23.33 -19.64
N SER A 98 -12.47 23.61 -20.76
CA SER A 98 -11.35 22.77 -21.22
C SER A 98 -10.30 22.66 -20.12
N TYR A 99 -9.74 21.47 -19.94
CA TYR A 99 -8.75 21.19 -18.90
C TYR A 99 -7.54 22.12 -18.97
N ALA A 100 -7.02 22.35 -20.19
CA ALA A 100 -5.90 23.26 -20.43
C ALA A 100 -6.25 24.71 -20.12
N GLU A 101 -7.48 25.12 -20.40
CA GLU A 101 -7.95 26.48 -20.14
C GLU A 101 -8.16 26.72 -18.64
N SER A 102 -8.66 25.71 -17.93
CA SER A 102 -8.82 25.73 -16.47
C SER A 102 -7.45 25.80 -15.77
N LEU A 103 -6.44 25.07 -16.27
CA LEU A 103 -5.07 25.17 -15.76
C LEU A 103 -4.45 26.57 -15.93
N ARG A 104 -4.85 27.30 -16.97
CA ARG A 104 -4.29 28.61 -17.30
C ARG A 104 -4.99 29.74 -16.52
N LYS A 105 -6.30 29.60 -16.30
CA LYS A 105 -7.14 30.65 -15.67
C LYS A 105 -7.33 30.47 -14.16
N CYS A 106 -7.28 29.25 -13.64
CA CYS A 106 -7.50 28.99 -12.22
C CYS A 106 -6.19 28.99 -11.41
N PRO A 107 -6.24 29.27 -10.09
CA PRO A 107 -5.04 29.30 -9.26
C PRO A 107 -4.37 27.93 -9.18
N LYS A 108 -3.03 27.93 -9.35
CA LYS A 108 -2.23 26.69 -9.36
C LYS A 108 -2.18 25.98 -8.02
N LEU A 109 -2.23 26.76 -6.94
CA LEU A 109 -2.10 26.28 -5.57
C LEU A 109 -3.12 25.19 -5.24
N THR A 110 -4.37 25.35 -5.70
CA THR A 110 -5.47 24.43 -5.35
C THR A 110 -5.23 23.01 -5.85
N TRP A 111 -4.87 22.83 -7.13
CA TRP A 111 -4.69 21.49 -7.70
C TRP A 111 -3.35 20.87 -7.29
N LEU A 112 -2.34 21.68 -6.96
CA LEU A 112 -1.10 21.19 -6.36
C LEU A 112 -1.36 20.64 -4.95
N ILE A 113 -2.11 21.33 -4.10
CA ILE A 113 -2.47 20.82 -2.78
C ILE A 113 -3.35 19.57 -2.92
N ALA A 114 -4.29 19.53 -3.87
CA ALA A 114 -5.11 18.34 -4.14
C ALA A 114 -4.25 17.12 -4.55
N LEU A 115 -3.21 17.32 -5.38
CA LEU A 115 -2.24 16.28 -5.73
C LEU A 115 -1.51 15.76 -4.48
N TYR A 116 -0.87 16.66 -3.73
CA TYR A 116 -0.06 16.28 -2.56
C TYR A 116 -0.90 15.58 -1.50
N SER A 117 -2.09 16.12 -1.22
CA SER A 117 -2.96 15.59 -0.18
C SER A 117 -3.56 14.22 -0.57
N SER A 118 -3.94 14.02 -1.84
CA SER A 118 -4.37 12.71 -2.36
C SER A 118 -3.24 11.67 -2.32
N ALA A 119 -2.03 12.06 -2.75
CA ALA A 119 -0.85 11.22 -2.78
C ALA A 119 -0.41 10.77 -1.37
N LEU A 120 -0.26 11.73 -0.44
CA LEU A 120 0.11 11.44 0.94
C LEU A 120 -0.94 10.59 1.65
N PHE A 121 -2.23 10.86 1.40
CA PHE A 121 -3.30 10.07 1.97
C PHE A 121 -3.31 8.63 1.42
N TYR A 122 -3.11 8.43 0.11
CA TYR A 122 -2.94 7.08 -0.44
C TYR A 122 -1.75 6.36 0.19
N PHE A 123 -0.58 7.01 0.24
CA PHE A 123 0.63 6.42 0.82
C PHE A 123 0.40 5.98 2.27
N GLY A 124 -0.15 6.87 3.10
CA GLY A 124 -0.44 6.59 4.51
C GLY A 124 -1.45 5.46 4.70
N VAL A 125 -2.56 5.46 3.95
CA VAL A 125 -3.57 4.40 4.09
C VAL A 125 -3.06 3.08 3.54
N ASN A 126 -2.46 3.06 2.34
CA ASN A 126 -1.94 1.85 1.70
C ASN A 126 -0.84 1.18 2.53
N GLU A 127 0.04 1.94 3.19
CA GLU A 127 1.07 1.35 4.06
C GLU A 127 0.44 0.64 5.26
N ASN A 128 -0.61 1.23 5.85
CA ASN A 128 -1.29 0.68 7.02
C ASN A 128 -2.25 -0.47 6.71
N THR A 129 -2.93 -0.45 5.55
CA THR A 129 -3.99 -1.41 5.21
C THR A 129 -3.56 -2.49 4.24
N VAL A 130 -2.61 -2.23 3.34
CA VAL A 130 -2.21 -3.18 2.28
C VAL A 130 -0.79 -3.68 2.53
N SER A 131 0.19 -2.79 2.69
CA SER A 131 1.59 -3.20 2.86
C SER A 131 1.77 -4.05 4.12
N ARG A 132 1.18 -3.63 5.25
CA ARG A 132 1.29 -4.37 6.52
C ARG A 132 0.86 -5.84 6.41
N TYR A 133 -0.23 -6.10 5.69
CA TYR A 133 -0.77 -7.45 5.52
C TYR A 133 -0.07 -8.21 4.39
N LEU A 134 0.33 -7.53 3.31
CA LEU A 134 1.06 -8.16 2.20
C LEU A 134 2.39 -8.77 2.68
N TYR A 135 3.11 -8.08 3.56
CA TYR A 135 4.37 -8.56 4.13
C TYR A 135 4.18 -9.34 5.43
N SER A 136 2.95 -9.65 5.86
CA SER A 136 2.75 -10.52 7.01
C SER A 136 2.80 -12.00 6.61
N HIS A 137 3.29 -12.85 7.53
CA HIS A 137 3.16 -14.29 7.41
C HIS A 137 1.80 -14.74 7.96
N GLY A 138 1.10 -15.54 7.16
CA GLY A 138 -0.23 -16.08 7.47
C GLY A 138 -0.98 -16.39 6.17
N ASP A 139 -2.19 -16.93 6.29
CA ASP A 139 -3.12 -17.07 5.18
C ASP A 139 -3.73 -15.70 4.85
N LEU A 140 -3.52 -15.21 3.62
CA LEU A 140 -4.06 -13.93 3.18
C LEU A 140 -5.38 -14.16 2.44
N CYS A 141 -6.40 -13.39 2.81
CA CYS A 141 -7.57 -13.23 1.98
C CYS A 141 -7.21 -12.35 0.76
N ASN A 142 -6.86 -12.98 -0.37
CA ASN A 142 -6.49 -12.30 -1.61
C ASN A 142 -7.59 -11.32 -2.08
N THR A 143 -8.86 -11.73 -2.00
CA THR A 143 -10.01 -10.90 -2.32
C THR A 143 -10.14 -9.68 -1.41
N CYS A 144 -9.93 -9.85 -0.11
CA CYS A 144 -9.99 -8.77 0.87
C CYS A 144 -8.90 -7.73 0.62
N LEU A 145 -7.71 -8.17 0.21
CA LEU A 145 -6.58 -7.30 -0.13
C LEU A 145 -6.79 -6.53 -1.43
N VAL A 146 -7.33 -7.19 -2.46
CA VAL A 146 -7.71 -6.53 -3.71
C VAL A 146 -8.80 -5.48 -3.45
N LEU A 147 -9.85 -5.84 -2.73
CA LEU A 147 -10.92 -4.91 -2.34
C LEU A 147 -10.40 -3.78 -1.46
N GLY A 148 -9.51 -4.07 -0.51
CA GLY A 148 -8.88 -3.08 0.35
C GLY A 148 -8.04 -2.07 -0.42
N ASN A 149 -7.28 -2.51 -1.43
CA ASN A 149 -6.50 -1.63 -2.30
C ASN A 149 -7.41 -0.78 -3.20
N ILE A 150 -8.47 -1.36 -3.78
CA ILE A 150 -9.45 -0.62 -4.59
C ILE A 150 -10.14 0.45 -3.73
N LEU A 151 -10.63 0.07 -2.55
CA LEU A 151 -11.27 1.00 -1.62
C LEU A 151 -10.33 2.13 -1.21
N THR A 152 -9.08 1.80 -0.88
CA THR A 152 -8.04 2.79 -0.55
C THR A 152 -7.79 3.75 -1.72
N ALA A 153 -7.70 3.24 -2.95
CA ALA A 153 -7.50 4.03 -4.16
C ALA A 153 -8.70 4.96 -4.45
N LEU A 154 -9.93 4.49 -4.25
CA LEU A 154 -11.14 5.30 -4.43
C LEU A 154 -11.29 6.37 -3.33
N LEU A 155 -11.03 6.01 -2.08
CA LEU A 155 -11.06 6.95 -0.96
C LEU A 155 -10.02 8.07 -1.15
N SER A 156 -8.79 7.71 -1.52
CA SER A 156 -7.69 8.65 -1.68
C SER A 156 -7.72 9.46 -2.97
N GLY A 157 -8.07 8.82 -4.10
CA GLY A 157 -8.05 9.43 -5.42
C GLY A 157 -9.33 10.20 -5.76
N ILE A 158 -10.48 9.81 -5.18
CA ILE A 158 -11.79 10.41 -5.51
C ILE A 158 -12.41 11.09 -4.29
N CYS A 159 -12.73 10.33 -3.24
CA CYS A 159 -13.52 10.86 -2.13
C CYS A 159 -12.79 12.01 -1.43
N PHE A 160 -11.52 11.81 -1.11
CA PHE A 160 -10.73 12.79 -0.38
C PHE A 160 -10.54 14.10 -1.17
N PRO A 161 -10.13 14.11 -2.46
CA PRO A 161 -10.06 15.33 -3.27
C PRO A 161 -11.42 15.98 -3.47
N MET A 162 -12.49 15.21 -3.65
CA MET A 162 -13.83 15.75 -3.84
C MET A 162 -14.38 16.45 -2.59
N LEU A 163 -14.02 15.94 -1.40
CA LEU A 163 -14.35 16.55 -0.12
C LEU A 163 -13.45 17.75 0.21
N SER A 164 -12.13 17.62 0.04
CA SER A 164 -11.14 18.62 0.46
C SER A 164 -10.96 19.80 -0.52
N SER A 165 -10.97 19.54 -1.84
CA SER A 165 -10.77 20.57 -2.86
C SER A 165 -11.70 21.79 -2.74
N PRO A 166 -13.02 21.65 -2.47
CA PRO A 166 -13.88 22.84 -2.35
C PRO A 166 -13.50 23.73 -1.15
N TYR A 167 -12.99 23.16 -0.06
CA TYR A 167 -12.47 23.93 1.07
C TYR A 167 -11.15 24.61 0.73
N LEU A 168 -10.25 23.88 0.05
CA LEU A 168 -8.97 24.41 -0.41
C LEU A 168 -9.17 25.56 -1.41
N THR A 169 -10.11 25.43 -2.36
CA THR A 169 -10.45 26.52 -3.28
C THR A 169 -10.97 27.75 -2.55
N ALA A 170 -11.78 27.56 -1.50
CA ALA A 170 -12.32 28.66 -0.72
C ALA A 170 -11.22 29.38 0.07
N ALA A 171 -10.33 28.63 0.72
CA ALA A 171 -9.18 29.19 1.42
C ALA A 171 -8.23 29.93 0.46
N ALA A 172 -7.97 29.36 -0.72
CA ALA A 172 -7.14 30.01 -1.74
C ALA A 172 -7.77 31.31 -2.26
N ALA A 173 -9.09 31.34 -2.48
CA ALA A 173 -9.80 32.55 -2.90
C ALA A 173 -9.72 33.67 -1.84
N ILE A 174 -9.88 33.32 -0.55
CA ILE A 174 -9.73 34.27 0.57
C ILE A 174 -8.31 34.83 0.62
N LEU A 175 -7.29 33.97 0.50
CA LEU A 175 -5.87 34.38 0.52
C LEU A 175 -5.50 35.28 -0.66
N GLN A 176 -6.20 35.15 -1.79
CA GLN A 176 -5.98 35.97 -2.97
C GLN A 176 -6.74 37.30 -2.95
N GLY A 177 -7.56 37.56 -1.93
CA GLY A 177 -8.38 38.77 -1.84
C GLY A 177 -9.43 38.89 -2.95
N ASP A 178 -9.77 37.77 -3.59
CA ASP A 178 -10.76 37.75 -4.67
C ASP A 178 -12.15 37.53 -4.08
N ASP A 179 -12.77 38.64 -3.67
CA ASP A 179 -14.13 38.69 -3.13
C ASP A 179 -15.21 38.23 -4.14
N ASN A 180 -14.86 38.09 -5.42
CA ASN A 180 -15.76 37.68 -6.49
C ASN A 180 -15.59 36.21 -6.90
N ALA A 181 -14.41 35.61 -6.68
CA ALA A 181 -14.15 34.19 -6.93
C ALA A 181 -14.91 33.25 -5.99
N ILE A 182 -15.23 33.73 -4.79
CA ILE A 182 -16.15 33.02 -3.90
C ILE A 182 -17.55 33.36 -4.41
N PRO A 183 -18.33 32.41 -4.95
CA PRO A 183 -19.75 32.68 -5.19
C PRO A 183 -20.29 33.17 -3.86
N LYS A 184 -20.74 34.44 -3.79
CA LYS A 184 -21.26 35.06 -2.57
C LYS A 184 -22.34 34.14 -2.06
N LEU A 185 -21.98 33.28 -1.10
CA LEU A 185 -22.91 32.37 -0.45
C LEU A 185 -23.93 33.31 0.16
N ARG A 186 -25.10 33.35 -0.47
CA ARG A 186 -26.25 34.17 -0.11
C ARG A 186 -26.26 34.28 1.41
N LYS A 187 -25.96 35.49 1.93
CA LYS A 187 -25.80 35.85 3.35
C LYS A 187 -26.54 34.87 4.25
N THR A 188 -25.88 33.79 4.64
CA THR A 188 -26.41 32.79 5.56
C THR A 188 -25.32 32.57 6.56
N ASN A 189 -25.56 33.14 7.73
CA ASN A 189 -24.61 33.31 8.82
C ASN A 189 -24.37 31.98 9.55
N THR A 190 -23.95 30.93 8.83
CA THR A 190 -24.05 29.57 9.36
C THR A 190 -22.88 28.70 8.91
N TRP A 191 -22.10 28.22 9.89
CA TRP A 191 -21.09 27.16 9.77
C TRP A 191 -21.59 25.94 8.96
N LEU A 192 -22.90 25.67 9.00
CA LEU A 192 -23.56 24.65 8.16
C LEU A 192 -23.34 24.86 6.66
N SER A 193 -23.37 26.11 6.17
CA SER A 193 -23.11 26.41 4.76
C SER A 193 -21.68 26.07 4.32
N TYR A 194 -20.72 26.16 5.26
CA TYR A 194 -19.35 25.72 5.05
C TYR A 194 -19.29 24.20 4.95
N ILE A 195 -20.00 23.48 5.81
CA ILE A 195 -20.09 22.00 5.74
C ILE A 195 -20.69 21.54 4.42
N PHE A 196 -21.73 22.19 3.89
CA PHE A 196 -22.34 21.75 2.63
C PHE A 196 -21.50 22.05 1.36
N ARG A 197 -20.28 22.60 1.49
CA ARG A 197 -19.38 22.85 0.35
C ARG A 197 -18.93 21.58 -0.37
N TRP A 198 -18.90 20.43 0.30
CA TRP A 198 -18.61 19.15 -0.37
C TRP A 198 -19.60 18.84 -1.52
N LYS A 199 -20.85 19.33 -1.42
CA LYS A 199 -21.87 19.18 -2.47
C LYS A 199 -21.47 19.88 -3.77
N VAL A 200 -20.72 20.99 -3.68
CA VAL A 200 -20.14 21.69 -4.83
C VAL A 200 -19.12 20.78 -5.53
N GLY A 201 -18.26 20.11 -4.75
CA GLY A 201 -17.30 19.14 -5.26
C GLY A 201 -17.97 17.98 -6.00
N VAL A 202 -19.02 17.39 -5.40
CA VAL A 202 -19.79 16.29 -5.98
C VAL A 202 -20.50 16.71 -7.27
N ASN A 203 -21.15 17.87 -7.29
CA ASN A 203 -21.83 18.36 -8.50
C ASN A 203 -20.85 18.66 -9.64
N ALA A 204 -19.68 19.24 -9.33
CA ALA A 204 -18.64 19.51 -10.33
C ALA A 204 -18.09 18.23 -10.96
N CYS A 205 -17.99 17.15 -10.17
CA CYS A 205 -17.39 15.89 -10.60
C CYS A 205 -18.40 14.85 -11.11
N ARG A 206 -19.72 15.09 -11.03
CA ARG A 206 -20.77 14.10 -11.33
C ARG A 206 -20.61 13.40 -12.69
N ARG A 207 -20.17 14.13 -13.73
CA ARG A 207 -19.99 13.58 -15.09
C ARG A 207 -18.73 12.72 -15.26
N ILE A 208 -17.69 12.94 -14.45
CA ILE A 208 -16.42 12.20 -14.52
C ILE A 208 -16.30 11.11 -13.46
N LEU A 209 -17.22 11.07 -12.50
CA LEU A 209 -17.16 10.14 -11.38
C LEU A 209 -17.15 8.69 -11.86
N LEU A 210 -18.06 8.33 -12.77
CA LEU A 210 -18.16 6.97 -13.28
C LEU A 210 -16.88 6.49 -14.01
N PRO A 211 -16.36 7.20 -15.04
CA PRO A 211 -15.15 6.75 -15.72
C PRO A 211 -13.91 6.76 -14.79
N MET A 212 -13.81 7.70 -13.86
CA MET A 212 -12.70 7.70 -12.89
C MET A 212 -12.76 6.53 -11.92
N THR A 213 -13.95 6.23 -11.38
CA THR A 213 -14.14 5.09 -10.48
C THR A 213 -13.78 3.78 -11.17
N LEU A 214 -14.24 3.59 -12.42
CA LEU A 214 -13.90 2.40 -13.21
C LEU A 214 -12.40 2.32 -13.50
N GLY A 215 -11.79 3.43 -13.94
CA GLY A 215 -10.36 3.48 -14.24
C GLY A 215 -9.49 3.20 -13.02
N LEU A 216 -9.77 3.86 -11.89
CA LEU A 216 -9.03 3.63 -10.64
C LEU A 216 -9.24 2.23 -10.10
N SER A 217 -10.45 1.69 -10.16
CA SER A 217 -10.72 0.31 -9.73
C SER A 217 -9.97 -0.71 -10.58
N ALA A 218 -9.92 -0.51 -11.90
CA ALA A 218 -9.17 -1.38 -12.81
C ALA A 218 -7.66 -1.31 -12.54
N VAL A 219 -7.09 -0.11 -12.43
CA VAL A 219 -5.65 0.07 -12.18
C VAL A 219 -5.25 -0.48 -10.82
N SER A 220 -6.00 -0.16 -9.75
CA SER A 220 -5.70 -0.65 -8.40
C SER A 220 -5.92 -2.16 -8.25
N GLY A 221 -6.95 -2.70 -8.89
CA GLY A 221 -7.21 -4.15 -8.92
C GLY A 221 -6.11 -4.92 -9.65
N ALA A 222 -5.75 -4.50 -10.88
CA ALA A 222 -4.68 -5.10 -11.65
C ALA A 222 -3.32 -4.96 -10.94
N SER A 223 -3.06 -3.79 -10.36
CA SER A 223 -1.86 -3.54 -9.55
C SER A 223 -1.75 -4.52 -8.39
N MET A 224 -2.83 -4.71 -7.63
CA MET A 224 -2.82 -5.62 -6.49
C MET A 224 -2.70 -7.08 -6.90
N TYR A 225 -3.33 -7.46 -8.01
CA TYR A 225 -3.19 -8.81 -8.57
C TYR A 225 -1.73 -9.14 -8.92
N ILE A 226 -1.03 -8.22 -9.59
CA ILE A 226 0.40 -8.40 -9.93
C ILE A 226 1.25 -8.52 -8.66
N ARG A 227 0.95 -7.73 -7.62
CA ARG A 227 1.68 -7.80 -6.34
C ARG A 227 1.45 -9.14 -5.62
N LEU A 228 0.22 -9.64 -5.62
CA LEU A 228 -0.12 -10.94 -5.04
C LEU A 228 0.55 -12.09 -5.80
N TRP A 229 0.57 -12.02 -7.14
CA TRP A 229 1.27 -12.98 -7.98
C TRP A 229 2.78 -13.01 -7.67
N GLY A 230 3.42 -11.83 -7.58
CA GLY A 230 4.85 -11.73 -7.25
C GLY A 230 5.16 -12.26 -5.85
N ARG A 231 4.32 -11.93 -4.85
CA ARG A 231 4.44 -12.49 -3.50
C ARG A 231 4.33 -14.01 -3.51
N GLN A 232 3.33 -14.56 -4.20
CA GLN A 232 3.10 -15.99 -4.21
C GLN A 232 4.29 -16.74 -4.80
N ARG A 233 4.87 -16.25 -5.91
CA ARG A 233 6.08 -16.83 -6.50
C ARG A 233 7.29 -16.83 -5.56
N ILE A 234 7.52 -15.73 -4.86
CA ILE A 234 8.62 -15.64 -3.88
C ILE A 234 8.36 -16.62 -2.73
N MET A 235 7.15 -16.65 -2.19
CA MET A 235 6.80 -17.54 -1.08
C MET A 235 6.86 -19.03 -1.46
N ASP A 236 6.44 -19.39 -2.68
CA ASP A 236 6.52 -20.75 -3.19
C ASP A 236 7.99 -21.18 -3.32
N THR A 237 8.85 -20.31 -3.84
CA THR A 237 10.30 -20.57 -3.97
C THR A 237 10.95 -20.75 -2.60
N LEU A 238 10.63 -19.88 -1.64
CA LEU A 238 11.09 -19.97 -0.25
C LEU A 238 10.66 -21.27 0.45
N SER A 239 9.54 -21.87 0.04
CA SER A 239 9.04 -23.11 0.63
C SER A 239 9.75 -24.37 0.11
N VAL A 240 10.31 -24.30 -1.10
CA VAL A 240 10.99 -25.42 -1.77
C VAL A 240 12.49 -25.42 -1.47
N GLU A 241 13.11 -24.24 -1.39
CA GLU A 241 14.56 -24.07 -1.25
C GLU A 241 14.91 -23.14 -0.07
N PRO A 242 14.95 -23.66 1.17
CA PRO A 242 15.31 -22.85 2.33
C PRO A 242 16.78 -22.38 2.31
N GLU A 243 17.66 -23.08 1.59
CA GLU A 243 19.07 -22.70 1.39
C GLU A 243 19.21 -21.40 0.59
N PHE A 244 18.24 -21.09 -0.28
CA PHE A 244 18.21 -19.86 -1.07
C PHE A 244 18.10 -18.60 -0.20
N VAL A 245 17.61 -18.72 1.04
CA VAL A 245 17.55 -17.61 2.00
C VAL A 245 18.92 -17.29 2.59
N ALA A 246 19.76 -18.31 2.80
CA ALA A 246 21.11 -18.12 3.35
C ALA A 246 22.00 -17.35 2.37
N GLU A 247 21.88 -17.63 1.07
CA GLU A 247 22.61 -16.89 0.02
C GLU A 247 22.15 -15.43 -0.12
N VAL A 248 20.89 -15.12 0.20
CA VAL A 248 20.31 -13.77 0.11
C VAL A 248 20.58 -12.92 1.37
N ASP A 249 20.79 -13.54 2.54
CA ASP A 249 21.11 -12.82 3.79
C ASP A 249 22.62 -12.47 3.90
N GLU A 250 23.49 -13.16 3.15
CA GLU A 250 24.94 -12.92 3.12
C GLU A 250 25.40 -11.85 2.10
N GLY A 251 24.50 -11.30 1.27
CA GLY A 251 24.78 -10.31 0.22
C GLY A 251 24.29 -8.89 0.51
#